data_AF-X1D3J6-F1
#
_entry.id   AF-X1D3J6-F1
#
_cell.length_a   1.000
_cell.length_b   1.000
_cell.length_c   1.000
_cell.angle_alpha   90.00
_cell.angle_beta   90.00
_cell.angle_gamma   90.00
#
_symmetry.space_group_name_H-M   'P 1'
#
loop_
_entity.id
_entity.type
_entity.pdbx_description
1 polymer ?
#
loop_
_entity_poly.entity_id
_entity_poly.type
_entity_poly.pdbx_seq_one_letter_code
_entity_poly.pdbx_strand_id
1 'polypeptide(L)' 'ARAVVKEHDGRYFARLTGPQGSGILTSMSLANGLVIIPEDKARMEAGDVVQVMMLDWSEE' A
#
# COMPACT_ATOMS: atom_id res chain seq x y z
N ALA A 1 3.16 4.35 1.94
CA ALA A 1 2.39 4.62 0.70
C ALA A 1 1.08 3.83 0.72
N ARG A 2 0.00 4.39 0.15
CA ARG A 2 -1.34 3.78 0.10
C ARG A 2 -1.43 2.79 -1.06
N ALA A 3 -1.91 1.58 -0.77
CA ALA A 3 -1.95 0.49 -1.72
C ALA A 3 -3.20 -0.38 -1.57
N VAL A 4 -3.52 -1.10 -2.65
CA VAL A 4 -4.41 -2.26 -2.65
C VAL A 4 -3.52 -3.50 -2.59
N VAL A 5 -3.73 -4.31 -1.57
CA VAL A 5 -3.11 -5.62 -1.37
C VAL A 5 -4.08 -6.69 -1.79
N LYS A 6 -3.62 -7.62 -2.61
CA LYS A 6 -4.36 -8.83 -3.01
C LYS A 6 -3.52 -10.06 -2.72
N GLU A 7 -4.19 -11.13 -2.34
CA GLU A 7 -3.60 -12.45 -2.21
C GLU A 7 -3.79 -13.22 -3.52
N HIS A 8 -2.75 -13.91 -3.97
CA HIS A 8 -2.76 -14.79 -5.12
C HIS A 8 -1.75 -15.93 -4.90
N ASP A 9 -2.21 -17.18 -4.98
CA ASP A 9 -1.41 -18.40 -4.82
C ASP A 9 -0.54 -18.42 -3.55
N GLY A 10 -1.10 -17.99 -2.43
CA GLY A 10 -0.45 -17.93 -1.12
C GLY A 10 0.53 -16.75 -0.97
N ARG A 11 0.54 -15.81 -1.92
CA ARG A 11 1.44 -14.64 -1.91
C ARG A 11 0.65 -13.34 -1.98
N TYR A 12 1.13 -12.35 -1.23
CA TYR A 12 0.53 -11.02 -1.23
C TYR A 12 1.23 -10.10 -2.21
N PHE A 13 0.45 -9.38 -3.00
CA PHE A 13 0.91 -8.39 -3.96
C PHE A 13 0.29 -7.03 -3.65
N ALA A 14 1.13 -6.00 -3.53
CA ALA A 14 0.69 -4.63 -3.30
C ALA A 14 0.78 -3.80 -4.60
N ARG A 15 -0.28 -3.05 -4.90
CA ARG A 15 -0.30 -2.07 -5.99
C ARG A 15 -0.69 -0.70 -5.43
N LEU A 16 0.09 0.34 -5.73
CA LEU A 16 -0.22 1.70 -5.28
C LEU A 16 -1.58 2.17 -5.80
N THR A 17 -2.28 2.97 -5.00
CA THR A 17 -3.59 3.55 -5.35
C THR A 17 -3.50 4.73 -6.31
N GLY A 18 -2.29 5.06 -6.78
CA GLY A 18 -2.00 6.22 -7.65
C GLY A 18 -1.08 7.23 -6.95
N PRO A 19 -1.20 8.53 -7.29
CA PRO A 19 -0.42 9.60 -6.65
C PRO A 19 -0.54 9.60 -5.13
N GLN A 20 0.56 9.93 -4.44
CA GLN A 20 0.72 9.79 -2.99
C GLN A 20 0.78 11.13 -2.25
N GLY A 21 0.26 12.21 -2.84
CA GLY A 21 0.11 13.50 -2.15
C GLY A 21 -0.82 13.37 -0.94
N SER A 22 -0.56 14.13 0.12
CA SER A 22 -1.39 14.13 1.34
C SER A 22 -2.79 14.72 1.11
N GLY A 23 -2.94 15.66 0.18
CA GLY A 23 -4.24 16.23 -0.20
C GLY A 23 -5.13 15.33 -1.07
N ILE A 24 -4.65 14.14 -1.45
CA ILE A 24 -5.37 13.22 -2.34
C ILE A 24 -6.09 12.17 -1.50
N LEU A 25 -7.24 12.54 -0.92
CA LEU A 25 -7.99 11.66 -0.02
C LEU A 25 -8.55 10.41 -0.73
N THR A 26 -8.82 10.47 -2.04
CA THR A 26 -9.20 9.29 -2.83
C THR A 26 -8.18 8.16 -2.75
N SER A 27 -6.89 8.48 -2.58
CA SER A 27 -5.84 7.48 -2.42
C SER A 27 -5.96 6.69 -1.11
N MET A 28 -6.56 7.27 -0.06
CA MET A 28 -6.87 6.60 1.21
C MET A 28 -8.12 5.73 1.08
N SER A 29 -9.20 6.27 0.51
CA SER A 29 -10.47 5.55 0.35
C SER A 29 -10.33 4.29 -0.53
N LEU A 30 -9.40 4.29 -1.49
CA LEU A 30 -9.13 3.12 -2.33
C LEU A 30 -8.16 2.10 -1.69
N ALA A 31 -7.45 2.48 -0.63
CA ALA A 31 -6.41 1.64 -0.04
C ALA A 31 -7.01 0.65 0.96
N ASN A 32 -6.47 -0.57 0.99
CA ASN A 32 -6.68 -1.53 2.08
C ASN A 32 -5.37 -1.82 2.85
N GLY A 33 -4.30 -1.10 2.53
CA GLY A 33 -3.00 -1.27 3.17
C GLY A 33 -2.09 -0.06 3.03
N LEU A 34 -1.22 0.10 4.02
CA LEU A 34 -0.13 1.06 4.04
C LEU A 34 1.22 0.34 3.88
N VAL A 35 1.85 0.54 2.74
CA VAL A 35 3.23 0.10 2.48
C VAL A 35 4.18 0.96 3.32
N ILE A 36 4.99 0.33 4.15
CA ILE A 36 6.01 0.99 4.95
C ILE A 36 7.30 1.09 4.12
N ILE A 37 7.75 2.32 3.86
CA ILE A 37 9.00 2.59 3.15
C ILE A 37 10.06 2.91 4.21
N PRO A 38 11.15 2.15 4.30
CA PRO A 38 12.24 2.45 5.22
C PRO A 38 12.82 3.86 4.98
N GLU A 39 13.19 4.56 6.06
CA GLU A 39 13.69 5.93 5.99
C GLU A 39 15.05 6.05 5.27
N ASP A 40 15.84 4.97 5.26
CA ASP A 40 17.13 4.88 4.59
C ASP A 40 17.03 4.58 3.08
N LYS A 41 15.81 4.35 2.56
CA LYS A 41 15.58 4.07 1.15
C LYS A 41 14.93 5.25 0.44
N ALA A 42 15.62 5.77 -0.58
CA ALA A 42 15.09 6.84 -1.43
C ALA A 42 13.89 6.39 -2.29
N ARG A 43 13.85 5.11 -2.69
CA ARG A 43 12.75 4.51 -3.45
C ARG A 43 12.71 2.99 -3.30
N MET A 44 11.57 2.41 -3.62
CA MET A 44 11.36 0.98 -3.79
C MET A 44 11.05 0.71 -5.27
N GLU A 45 11.51 -0.42 -5.79
CA GLU A 45 11.27 -0.86 -7.17
C GLU A 45 10.13 -1.89 -7.25
N ALA A 46 9.57 -2.07 -8.44
CA ALA A 46 8.59 -3.14 -8.66
C ALA A 46 9.24 -4.51 -8.44
N GLY A 47 8.58 -5.35 -7.63
CA GLY A 47 9.10 -6.68 -7.26
C GLY A 47 9.84 -6.70 -5.92
N ASP A 48 10.18 -5.53 -5.35
CA ASP A 48 10.74 -5.48 -4.01
C ASP A 48 9.73 -5.97 -2.96
N VAL A 49 10.23 -6.73 -1.99
CA VAL A 49 9.46 -7.14 -0.82
C VAL A 49 9.36 -5.96 0.14
N VAL A 50 8.14 -5.68 0.58
CA VAL A 50 7.82 -4.56 1.48
C VAL A 50 7.01 -5.05 2.66
N GLN A 51 7.14 -4.35 3.78
CA GLN A 51 6.22 -4.51 4.90
C GLN A 51 4.94 -3.72 4.60
N VAL A 52 3.80 -4.35 4.85
CA VAL A 52 2.49 -3.70 4.72
C VAL A 52 1.76 -3.79 6.04
N MET A 53 1.29 -2.64 6.51
CA MET A 53 0.29 -2.56 7.56
C MET A 53 -1.08 -2.62 6.90
N MET A 54 -1.82 -3.70 7.11
CA MET A 54 -3.18 -3.81 6.61
C MET A 54 -4.06 -2.78 7.30
N LEU A 55 -4.88 -2.10 6.53
CA LEU A 55 -5.91 -1.23 7.07
C LEU A 55 -7.14 -2.10 7.33
N ASP A 56 -7.49 -2.23 8.60
CA ASP A 56 -8.77 -2.83 8.97
C ASP A 56 -9.83 -1.74 8.75
N TRP A 57 -10.58 -1.86 7.66
CA TRP A 57 -11.76 -1.05 7.40
C TRP A 57 -12.97 -1.97 7.41
N SER A 58 -13.34 -2.41 8.60
CA SER A 58 -14.71 -2.84 8.88
C SER A 58 -15.54 -1.59 9.22
N GLU A 59 -16.16 -1.00 8.21
CA GLU A 59 -17.37 -0.19 8.39
C GLU A 59 -18.55 -1.02 7.87
N GLU A 60 -19.08 -1.90 8.74
CA GLU A 60 -20.52 -2.17 8.74
C GLU A 60 -21.20 -1.17 9.65
#